data_AF-A0A7C5BWZ5-F1
#
_entry.id   AF-A0A7C5BWZ5-F1
#
_cell.length_a   1.000
_cell.length_b   1.000
_cell.length_c   1.000
_cell.angle_alpha   90.00
_cell.angle_beta   90.00
_cell.angle_gamma   90.00
#
_symmetry.space_group_name_H-M   'P 1'
#
loop_
_entity.id
_entity.type
_entity.pdbx_description
1 polymer ?
#
loop_
_entity_poly.entity_id
_entity_poly.type
_entity_poly.pdbx_seq_one_letter_code
_entity_poly.pdbx_strand_id
1 'polypeptide(L)'
;MNALDLLVDDVIVREAVRLAEEFVGSYAELGYGRESDWPVSRAQLKGLLQIASNEPEQLVNFADHQAEKARRGEQSGGRSRRTQPDNPKEAFWKLIKEIVQGDPQQKKWSLEKLRRQYVPQEFQLVPGETGQAKKEREAKLREWERQWNREVFPVFFRTFVNHFLYLMEVRKPGGKSKDKGR
;
A
#
# COMPACT_ATOMS: atom_id res chain seq x y z
N MET A 1 -16.10 -17.79 8.80
CA MET A 1 -16.32 -16.60 7.97
C MET A 1 -17.47 -15.84 8.58
N ASN A 2 -17.16 -14.82 9.37
CA ASN A 2 -18.15 -13.86 9.86
C ASN A 2 -18.51 -12.89 8.72
N ALA A 3 -19.71 -12.31 8.73
CA ALA A 3 -20.13 -11.32 7.73
C ALA A 3 -19.22 -10.08 7.68
N LEU A 4 -18.51 -9.79 8.77
CA LEU A 4 -17.43 -8.79 8.85
C LEU A 4 -16.24 -9.15 7.95
N ASP A 5 -15.87 -10.43 7.85
CA ASP A 5 -14.76 -10.88 7.00
C ASP A 5 -15.07 -10.61 5.51
N LEU A 6 -16.31 -10.92 5.07
CA LEU A 6 -16.74 -10.74 3.68
C LEU A 6 -16.84 -9.26 3.27
N LEU A 7 -17.33 -8.40 4.16
CA LEU A 7 -17.45 -6.96 3.88
C LEU A 7 -16.08 -6.26 3.85
N VAL A 8 -15.15 -6.70 4.69
CA VAL A 8 -13.77 -6.20 4.67
C VAL A 8 -13.07 -6.68 3.40
N ASP A 9 -13.26 -7.93 2.98
CA ASP A 9 -12.66 -8.49 1.76
C ASP A 9 -13.04 -7.71 0.50
N ASP A 10 -14.33 -7.40 0.31
CA ASP A 10 -14.80 -6.65 -0.87
C ASP A 10 -14.23 -5.22 -0.92
N VAL A 11 -14.17 -4.53 0.22
CA VAL A 11 -13.57 -3.19 0.31
C VAL A 11 -12.08 -3.27 0.04
N ILE A 12 -11.38 -4.23 0.63
CA ILE A 12 -9.94 -4.41 0.48
C ILE A 12 -9.56 -4.68 -0.98
N VAL A 13 -10.29 -5.59 -1.65
CA VAL A 13 -10.03 -5.93 -3.05
C VAL A 13 -10.27 -4.73 -3.95
N ARG A 14 -11.42 -4.05 -3.79
CA ARG A 14 -11.77 -2.89 -4.61
C ARG A 14 -10.76 -1.77 -4.48
N GLU A 15 -10.35 -1.44 -3.24
CA GLU A 15 -9.41 -0.36 -2.99
C GLU A 15 -7.99 -0.70 -3.47
N ALA A 16 -7.56 -1.96 -3.29
CA ALA A 16 -6.28 -2.43 -3.81
C ALA A 16 -6.18 -2.28 -5.33
N VAL A 17 -7.23 -2.67 -6.05
CA VAL A 17 -7.33 -2.51 -7.52
C VAL A 17 -7.33 -1.04 -7.91
N ARG A 18 -8.22 -0.23 -7.31
CA ARG A 18 -8.36 1.21 -7.61
C ARG A 18 -7.05 1.96 -7.43
N LEU A 19 -6.34 1.74 -6.32
CA LEU A 19 -5.09 2.44 -6.02
C LEU A 19 -3.96 2.06 -6.98
N ALA A 20 -3.90 0.80 -7.41
CA ALA A 20 -2.92 0.38 -8.42
C ALA A 20 -3.22 1.03 -9.78
N GLU A 21 -4.50 1.09 -10.17
CA GLU A 21 -4.94 1.72 -11.42
C GLU A 21 -4.71 3.24 -11.43
N GLU A 22 -5.08 3.92 -10.35
CA GLU A 22 -4.87 5.37 -10.20
C GLU A 22 -3.39 5.72 -10.31
N PHE A 23 -2.53 4.99 -9.60
CA PHE A 23 -1.10 5.23 -9.66
C PHE A 23 -0.56 5.04 -11.09
N VAL A 24 -0.88 3.91 -11.73
CA VAL A 24 -0.43 3.63 -13.10
C VAL A 24 -1.05 4.60 -14.12
N GLY A 25 -2.24 5.13 -13.84
CA GLY A 25 -2.91 6.18 -14.61
C GLY A 25 -2.19 7.53 -14.51
N SER A 26 -1.85 7.97 -13.30
CA SER A 26 -1.13 9.24 -13.06
C SER A 26 0.24 9.31 -13.71
N TYR A 27 0.85 8.15 -14.00
CA TYR A 27 2.16 8.04 -14.63
C TYR A 27 2.11 7.38 -16.02
N ALA A 28 0.92 7.26 -16.62
CA ALA A 28 0.71 6.55 -17.88
C ALA A 28 1.50 7.15 -19.07
N GLU A 29 1.72 8.47 -19.06
CA GLU A 29 2.45 9.20 -20.10
C GLU A 29 3.93 8.84 -20.18
N LEU A 30 4.48 8.15 -19.17
CA LEU A 30 5.88 7.74 -19.15
C LEU A 30 6.24 6.64 -20.16
N GLY A 31 5.24 6.07 -20.84
CA GLY A 31 5.47 5.10 -21.91
C GLY A 31 6.10 3.81 -21.38
N TYR A 32 5.33 3.05 -20.59
CA TYR A 32 5.74 1.77 -20.00
C TYR A 32 5.98 0.66 -21.04
N GLY A 33 7.07 0.80 -21.80
CA GLY A 33 7.42 -0.07 -22.90
C GLY A 33 8.24 -1.29 -22.49
N ARG A 34 9.06 -1.12 -21.45
CA ARG A 34 10.04 -2.09 -20.96
C ARG A 34 9.97 -2.18 -19.44
N GLU A 35 10.49 -3.27 -18.87
CA GLU A 35 10.51 -3.46 -17.41
C GLU A 35 11.27 -2.34 -16.68
N SER A 36 12.29 -1.76 -17.32
CA SER A 36 13.05 -0.62 -16.79
C SER A 36 12.25 0.67 -16.61
N ASP A 37 11.13 0.79 -17.33
CA ASP A 37 10.33 2.01 -17.39
C ASP A 37 9.32 2.05 -16.23
N TRP A 38 9.07 0.90 -15.60
CA TRP A 38 8.20 0.79 -14.44
C TRP A 38 8.88 1.35 -13.18
N PRO A 39 8.11 1.99 -12.28
CA PRO A 39 8.67 2.60 -11.09
C PRO A 39 9.28 1.58 -10.12
N VAL A 40 8.80 0.34 -10.16
CA VAL A 40 9.28 -0.76 -9.32
C VAL A 40 9.43 -2.04 -10.12
N SER A 41 10.45 -2.81 -9.77
CA SER A 41 10.72 -4.13 -10.35
C SER A 41 9.86 -5.22 -9.70
N ARG A 42 9.71 -6.37 -10.38
CA ARG A 42 9.05 -7.55 -9.79
C ARG A 42 9.71 -8.02 -8.49
N ALA A 43 11.04 -7.89 -8.38
CA ALA A 43 11.77 -8.23 -7.17
C ALA A 43 11.38 -7.33 -5.98
N GLN A 44 11.22 -6.02 -6.22
CA GLN A 44 10.75 -5.08 -5.20
C GLN A 44 9.30 -5.38 -4.78
N LEU A 45 8.42 -5.72 -5.73
CA LEU A 45 7.05 -6.13 -5.44
C LEU A 45 7.00 -7.41 -4.61
N LYS A 46 7.87 -8.39 -4.90
CA LYS A 46 8.02 -9.60 -4.07
C LYS A 46 8.49 -9.27 -2.65
N GLY A 47 9.45 -8.34 -2.53
CA GLY A 47 9.91 -7.83 -1.23
C GLY A 47 8.77 -7.19 -0.42
N LEU A 48 7.95 -6.35 -1.07
CA LEU A 48 6.76 -5.76 -0.46
C LEU A 48 5.79 -6.84 0.06
N LEU A 49 5.51 -7.88 -0.74
CA LEU A 49 4.66 -9.00 -0.30
C LEU A 49 5.23 -9.77 0.89
N GLN A 50 6.55 -9.97 0.91
CA GLN A 50 7.22 -10.67 2.00
C GLN A 50 7.11 -9.88 3.31
N ILE A 51 7.37 -8.57 3.28
CA ILE A 51 7.23 -7.70 4.46
C ILE A 51 5.76 -7.64 4.90
N ALA A 52 4.82 -7.45 3.97
CA ALA A 52 3.38 -7.43 4.30
C ALA A 52 2.91 -8.73 4.97
N SER A 53 3.47 -9.88 4.58
CA SER A 53 3.07 -11.20 5.11
C SER A 53 3.72 -11.54 6.45
N ASN A 54 5.00 -11.19 6.62
CA ASN A 54 5.79 -11.64 7.76
C ASN A 54 5.93 -10.59 8.86
N GLU A 55 6.02 -9.31 8.48
CA GLU A 55 6.35 -8.18 9.36
C GLU A 55 5.55 -6.93 8.95
N PRO A 56 4.20 -6.98 8.99
CA PRO A 56 3.35 -5.90 8.47
C PRO A 56 3.61 -4.54 9.15
N GLU A 57 4.04 -4.54 10.41
CA GLU A 57 4.46 -3.35 11.16
C GLU A 57 5.71 -2.66 10.57
N GLN A 58 6.54 -3.38 9.81
CA GLN A 58 7.74 -2.82 9.17
C GLN A 58 7.47 -2.21 7.79
N LEU A 59 6.26 -2.33 7.25
CA LEU A 59 5.94 -1.85 5.90
C LEU A 59 6.23 -0.36 5.69
N VAL A 60 5.93 0.47 6.69
CA VAL A 60 6.16 1.92 6.62
C VAL A 60 7.64 2.21 6.55
N ASN A 61 8.43 1.61 7.44
CA ASN A 61 9.89 1.77 7.46
C ASN A 61 10.51 1.28 6.15
N PHE A 62 10.01 0.16 5.63
CA PHE A 62 10.44 -0.39 4.34
C PHE A 62 10.14 0.59 3.20
N ALA A 63 8.91 1.12 3.12
CA ALA A 63 8.51 2.09 2.12
C ALA A 63 9.33 3.38 2.21
N ASP A 64 9.53 3.94 3.40
CA ASP A 64 10.35 5.13 3.62
C ASP A 64 11.80 4.90 3.18
N HIS A 65 12.39 3.74 3.51
CA HIS A 65 13.75 3.40 3.08
C HIS A 65 13.87 3.31 1.55
N GLN A 66 12.88 2.70 0.88
CA GLN A 66 12.88 2.59 -0.58
C GLN A 66 12.66 3.95 -1.26
N ALA A 67 11.79 4.81 -0.72
CA ALA A 67 11.59 6.17 -1.18
C ALA A 67 12.89 6.99 -1.07
N GLU A 68 13.57 6.89 0.08
CA GLU A 68 14.85 7.57 0.30
C GLU A 68 15.94 7.09 -0.67
N LYS A 69 16.00 5.79 -0.90
CA LYS A 69 16.95 5.20 -1.86
C LYS A 69 16.66 5.67 -3.29
N ALA A 70 15.40 5.75 -3.69
CA ALA A 70 14.99 6.29 -4.99
C ALA A 70 15.43 7.75 -5.15
N ARG A 71 15.18 8.57 -4.13
CA ARG A 71 15.58 9.99 -4.08
C ARG A 71 17.09 10.19 -4.20
N ARG A 72 17.90 9.40 -3.49
CA ARG A 72 19.37 9.48 -3.53
C ARG A 72 19.96 8.95 -4.84
N GLY A 73 19.39 7.90 -5.41
CA GLY A 73 19.86 7.30 -6.67
C GLY A 73 19.81 8.28 -7.85
N GLU A 74 18.85 9.21 -7.85
CA GLU A 74 18.77 10.27 -8.86
C GLU A 74 19.84 11.35 -8.69
N GLN A 75 20.20 11.67 -7.43
CA GLN A 75 21.21 12.69 -7.12
C GLN A 75 22.63 12.23 -7.50
N SER A 76 22.95 10.94 -7.36
CA SER A 76 24.27 10.39 -7.71
C SER A 76 24.47 10.16 -9.21
N GLY A 77 23.40 10.11 -10.01
CA GLY A 77 23.44 9.79 -11.45
C GLY A 77 23.73 10.97 -12.38
N GLY A 78 24.13 12.15 -11.86
CA GLY A 78 24.56 13.30 -12.66
C GLY A 78 23.48 14.01 -13.49
N ARG A 79 22.26 13.46 -13.60
CA ARG A 79 21.12 14.17 -14.19
C ARG A 79 20.45 15.05 -13.13
N SER A 80 21.09 16.17 -12.83
CA SER A 80 20.42 17.31 -12.21
C SER A 80 19.45 17.94 -13.21
N ARG A 81 18.33 17.25 -13.49
CA ARG A 81 17.15 17.92 -14.04
C ARG A 81 16.43 18.52 -12.85
N ARG A 82 16.55 19.85 -12.75
CA ARG A 82 15.68 20.74 -11.97
C ARG A 82 14.30 20.09 -11.81
N THR A 83 13.93 19.77 -10.58
CA THR A 83 12.54 19.73 -10.12
C THR A 83 11.55 19.15 -11.15
N GLN A 84 11.74 17.90 -11.58
CA GLN A 84 10.57 17.18 -12.10
C GLN A 84 9.69 16.85 -10.88
N PRO A 85 8.41 17.26 -10.88
CA PRO A 85 7.56 17.15 -9.70
C PRO A 85 7.41 15.73 -9.16
N ASP A 86 7.66 14.68 -9.95
CA ASP A 86 7.31 13.33 -9.53
C ASP A 86 8.29 12.28 -10.04
N ASN A 87 9.31 11.94 -9.24
CA ASN A 87 10.03 10.67 -9.40
C ASN A 87 9.01 9.54 -9.18
N PRO A 88 8.66 8.75 -10.22
CA PRO A 88 7.60 7.75 -10.10
C PRO A 88 7.97 6.63 -9.11
N LYS A 89 9.27 6.37 -8.92
CA LYS A 89 9.74 5.39 -7.93
C LYS A 89 9.52 5.89 -6.52
N GLU A 90 9.92 7.13 -6.24
CA GLU A 90 9.68 7.76 -4.94
C GLU A 90 8.18 7.85 -4.65
N ALA A 91 7.38 8.26 -5.65
CA ALA A 91 5.94 8.36 -5.55
C ALA A 91 5.26 7.00 -5.27
N PHE A 92 5.72 5.91 -5.90
CA PHE A 92 5.21 4.58 -5.61
C PHE A 92 5.39 4.23 -4.12
N TRP A 93 6.58 4.45 -3.58
CA TRP A 93 6.86 4.13 -2.18
C TRP A 93 6.13 5.06 -1.20
N LYS A 94 5.97 6.34 -1.54
CA LYS A 94 5.09 7.25 -0.80
C LYS A 94 3.65 6.75 -0.79
N LEU A 95 3.12 6.27 -1.91
CA LEU A 95 1.79 5.65 -1.98
C LEU A 95 1.68 4.45 -1.04
N ILE A 96 2.67 3.54 -1.00
CA ILE A 96 2.64 2.40 -0.07
C ILE A 96 2.50 2.88 1.39
N LYS A 97 3.22 3.94 1.77
CA LYS A 97 3.09 4.54 3.10
C LYS A 97 1.71 5.15 3.33
N GLU A 98 1.20 5.92 2.37
CA GLU A 98 -0.15 6.50 2.42
C GLU A 98 -1.22 5.41 2.55
N ILE A 99 -1.07 4.28 1.88
CA ILE A 99 -1.98 3.13 2.00
C ILE A 99 -2.00 2.59 3.42
N VAL A 100 -0.84 2.49 4.08
CA VAL A 100 -0.76 1.92 5.44
C VAL A 100 -1.27 2.90 6.49
N GLN A 101 -0.71 4.11 6.55
CA GLN A 101 -0.94 5.08 7.64
C GLN A 101 -1.98 6.16 7.28
N GLY A 102 -2.28 6.32 6.00
CA GLY A 102 -3.02 7.47 5.49
C GLY A 102 -2.16 8.71 5.33
N ASP A 103 -2.72 9.66 4.58
CA ASP A 103 -2.25 11.04 4.58
C ASP A 103 -3.13 11.85 5.55
N PRO A 104 -2.56 12.43 6.63
CA PRO A 104 -3.28 13.31 7.55
C PRO A 104 -3.91 14.53 6.86
N GLN A 105 -3.32 15.01 5.77
CA GLN A 105 -3.72 16.23 5.07
C GLN A 105 -4.74 15.98 3.95
N GLN A 106 -4.64 14.85 3.24
CA GLN A 106 -5.40 14.65 2.00
C GLN A 106 -6.70 13.83 2.14
N LYS A 107 -7.11 13.46 3.36
CA LYS A 107 -8.32 12.65 3.63
C LYS A 107 -8.43 11.35 2.79
N LYS A 108 -7.36 10.90 2.14
CA LYS A 108 -7.31 9.68 1.31
C LYS A 108 -7.61 8.42 2.10
N TRP A 109 -8.11 7.39 1.42
CA TRP A 109 -8.34 6.08 1.99
C TRP A 109 -7.04 5.45 2.50
N SER A 110 -7.09 4.69 3.60
CA SER A 110 -5.95 3.92 4.13
C SER A 110 -6.41 2.74 4.99
N LEU A 111 -5.52 1.77 5.18
CA LEU A 111 -5.70 0.62 6.05
C LEU A 111 -5.84 1.03 7.52
N GLU A 112 -5.11 2.05 7.97
CA GLU A 112 -5.28 2.61 9.31
C GLU A 112 -6.69 3.21 9.51
N LYS A 113 -7.20 3.96 8.52
CA LYS A 113 -8.56 4.51 8.59
C LYS A 113 -9.61 3.41 8.59
N LEU A 114 -9.43 2.39 7.74
CA LEU A 114 -10.30 1.22 7.72
C LEU A 114 -10.28 0.54 9.09
N ARG A 115 -9.11 0.21 9.62
CA ARG A 115 -8.94 -0.41 10.95
C ARG A 115 -9.70 0.35 12.03
N ARG A 116 -9.57 1.68 12.07
CA ARG A 116 -10.28 2.54 13.05
C ARG A 116 -11.80 2.41 13.01
N GLN A 117 -12.38 2.09 11.85
CA GLN A 117 -13.84 1.88 11.71
C GLN A 117 -14.31 0.55 12.30
N TYR A 118 -13.40 -0.43 12.43
CA TYR A 118 -13.69 -1.78 12.92
C TYR A 118 -13.18 -2.07 14.32
N VAL A 119 -12.57 -1.08 15.01
CA VAL A 119 -12.11 -1.24 16.39
C VAL A 119 -13.30 -1.62 17.29
N PRO A 120 -13.27 -2.81 17.93
CA PRO A 120 -14.29 -3.22 18.88
C PRO A 120 -14.48 -2.20 20.01
N GLN A 121 -15.73 -1.96 20.40
CA GLN A 121 -16.07 -0.92 21.37
C GLN A 121 -15.38 -1.14 22.73
N GLU A 122 -15.17 -2.40 23.11
CA GLU A 122 -14.46 -2.81 24.31
C GLU A 122 -12.97 -2.45 24.32
N PHE A 123 -12.37 -2.15 23.16
CA PHE A 123 -10.98 -1.69 23.05
C PHE A 123 -10.86 -0.17 22.88
N GLN A 124 -11.96 0.53 22.65
CA GLN A 124 -11.97 1.99 22.51
C GLN A 124 -11.68 2.67 23.84
N LEU A 125 -10.67 3.55 23.86
CA LEU A 125 -10.28 4.32 25.04
C LEU A 125 -11.41 5.25 25.48
N VAL A 126 -11.74 5.22 26.76
CA VAL A 126 -12.80 6.08 27.33
C VAL A 126 -12.19 7.41 27.78
N PRO A 127 -12.77 8.57 27.43
CA PRO A 127 -12.30 9.86 27.93
C PRO A 127 -12.31 9.89 29.47
N GLY A 128 -11.19 10.29 30.08
CA GLY A 128 -11.04 10.35 31.55
C GLY A 128 -10.60 9.03 32.21
N GLU A 129 -10.45 7.93 31.45
CA GLU A 129 -9.90 6.68 31.98
C GLU A 129 -8.43 6.87 32.37
N THR A 130 -8.07 6.47 33.59
CA THR A 130 -6.70 6.62 34.13
C THR A 130 -6.25 5.36 34.85
N GLY A 131 -4.95 5.29 35.17
CA GLY A 131 -4.39 4.17 35.94
C GLY A 131 -4.35 2.85 35.17
N GLN A 132 -4.60 1.76 35.90
CA GLN A 132 -4.43 0.39 35.41
C GLN A 132 -5.41 0.02 34.29
N ALA A 133 -6.67 0.45 34.39
CA ALA A 133 -7.71 0.17 33.40
C ALA A 133 -7.33 0.71 32.00
N LYS A 134 -6.79 1.94 31.94
CA LYS A 134 -6.29 2.53 30.69
C LYS A 134 -5.15 1.69 30.10
N LYS A 135 -4.17 1.30 30.92
CA LYS A 135 -3.02 0.49 30.44
C LYS A 135 -3.44 -0.86 29.87
N GLU A 136 -4.39 -1.52 30.53
CA GLU A 136 -4.94 -2.80 30.08
C GLU A 136 -5.70 -2.66 28.77
N ARG A 137 -6.52 -1.62 28.64
CA ARG A 137 -7.27 -1.33 27.42
C ARG A 137 -6.36 -0.98 26.26
N GLU A 138 -5.34 -0.16 26.49
CA GLU A 138 -4.30 0.14 25.49
C GLU A 138 -3.53 -1.11 25.05
N ALA A 139 -3.25 -2.04 25.98
CA ALA A 139 -2.59 -3.30 25.64
C ALA A 139 -3.49 -4.18 24.76
N LYS A 140 -4.78 -4.30 25.10
CA LYS A 140 -5.77 -5.02 24.28
C LYS A 140 -5.90 -4.40 22.89
N LEU A 141 -5.97 -3.07 22.81
CA LEU A 141 -6.03 -2.35 21.54
C LEU A 141 -4.79 -2.64 20.69
N ARG A 142 -3.59 -2.55 21.26
CA ARG A 142 -2.33 -2.84 20.54
C ARG A 142 -2.27 -4.27 20.01
N GLU A 143 -2.73 -5.24 20.80
CA GLU A 143 -2.76 -6.64 20.36
C GLU A 143 -3.78 -6.86 19.25
N TRP A 144 -4.98 -6.30 19.38
CA TRP A 144 -5.99 -6.35 18.33
C TRP A 144 -5.51 -5.67 17.04
N GLU A 145 -4.87 -4.51 17.13
CA GLU A 145 -4.31 -3.82 15.96
C GLU A 145 -3.21 -4.63 15.27
N ARG A 146 -2.38 -5.33 16.05
CA ARG A 146 -1.35 -6.23 15.53
C ARG A 146 -1.98 -7.42 14.80
N GLN A 147 -3.00 -8.04 15.39
CA GLN A 147 -3.73 -9.13 14.75
C GLN A 147 -4.41 -8.67 13.45
N TRP A 148 -5.13 -7.55 13.50
CA TRP A 148 -5.76 -6.94 12.33
C TRP A 148 -4.74 -6.73 11.19
N ASN A 149 -3.59 -6.14 11.49
CA ASN A 149 -2.55 -5.91 10.48
C ASN A 149 -2.05 -7.23 9.87
N ARG A 150 -1.86 -8.29 10.68
CA ARG A 150 -1.43 -9.61 10.21
C ARG A 150 -2.44 -10.31 9.31
N GLU A 151 -3.72 -10.05 9.50
CA GLU A 151 -4.79 -10.65 8.70
C GLU A 151 -5.07 -9.84 7.43
N VAL A 152 -5.15 -8.52 7.55
CA VAL A 152 -5.65 -7.65 6.48
C VAL A 152 -4.54 -7.20 5.51
N PHE A 153 -3.34 -6.87 6.01
CA PHE A 153 -2.27 -6.35 5.14
C PHE A 153 -1.83 -7.36 4.07
N PRO A 154 -1.63 -8.66 4.37
CA PRO A 154 -1.23 -9.61 3.35
C PRO A 154 -2.27 -9.75 2.24
N VAL A 155 -3.56 -9.70 2.58
CA VAL A 155 -4.66 -9.80 1.61
C VAL A 155 -4.68 -8.57 0.70
N PHE A 156 -4.60 -7.38 1.29
CA PHE A 156 -4.54 -6.13 0.54
C PHE A 156 -3.34 -6.11 -0.41
N PHE A 157 -2.13 -6.32 0.10
CA PHE A 157 -0.92 -6.18 -0.70
C PHE A 157 -0.78 -7.29 -1.74
N ARG A 158 -1.27 -8.50 -1.47
CA ARG A 158 -1.37 -9.56 -2.50
C ARG A 158 -2.24 -9.12 -3.66
N THR A 159 -3.42 -8.58 -3.37
CA THR A 159 -4.36 -8.11 -4.38
C THR A 159 -3.77 -6.93 -5.17
N PHE A 160 -3.25 -5.94 -4.46
CA PHE A 160 -2.61 -4.76 -5.04
C PHE A 160 -1.46 -5.15 -5.97
N VAL A 161 -0.52 -5.98 -5.50
CA VAL A 161 0.66 -6.38 -6.27
C VAL A 161 0.26 -7.25 -7.46
N ASN A 162 -0.68 -8.18 -7.30
CA ASN A 162 -1.15 -9.01 -8.41
C ASN A 162 -1.79 -8.15 -9.51
N HIS A 163 -2.61 -7.17 -9.14
CA HIS A 163 -3.21 -6.24 -10.10
C HIS A 163 -2.16 -5.34 -10.75
N PHE A 164 -1.21 -4.83 -9.97
CA PHE A 164 -0.10 -4.04 -10.48
C PHE A 164 0.73 -4.83 -11.51
N LEU A 165 1.05 -6.10 -11.21
CA LEU A 165 1.74 -6.99 -12.15
C LEU A 165 0.91 -7.26 -13.41
N TYR A 166 -0.41 -7.40 -13.28
CA TYR A 166 -1.31 -7.50 -14.43
C TYR A 166 -1.22 -6.23 -15.31
N LEU A 167 -1.29 -5.04 -14.71
CA LEU A 167 -1.10 -3.76 -15.40
C LEU A 167 0.28 -3.68 -16.09
N MET A 168 1.32 -4.24 -15.45
CA MET A 168 2.66 -4.37 -16.03
C MET A 168 2.70 -5.19 -17.31
N GLU A 169 1.91 -6.26 -17.38
CA GLU A 169 1.87 -7.15 -18.55
C GLU A 169 1.03 -6.56 -19.68
N VAL A 170 -0.17 -6.05 -19.39
CA VAL A 170 -1.10 -5.59 -20.44
C VAL A 170 -0.65 -4.30 -21.12
N ARG A 171 0.20 -3.50 -20.47
CA ARG A 171 0.75 -2.27 -21.05
C ARG A 171 2.06 -2.47 -21.84
N LYS A 172 2.61 -3.69 -21.89
CA LYS A 172 3.79 -3.96 -22.73
C LYS A 172 3.46 -3.76 -24.23
N PRO A 173 4.34 -3.14 -25.02
CA PRO A 173 4.18 -3.05 -26.47
C PRO A 173 4.16 -4.46 -27.06
N GLY A 174 3.06 -4.83 -27.71
CA GLY A 174 2.85 -6.18 -28.25
C GLY A 174 2.09 -7.14 -27.32
N GLY A 175 1.58 -6.66 -26.18
CA GLY A 175 0.56 -7.35 -25.40
C GLY A 175 -0.69 -7.55 -26.26
N LYS A 176 -0.77 -8.69 -26.95
CA LYS A 176 -1.99 -9.10 -27.64
C LYS A 176 -3.08 -9.12 -26.58
N SER A 177 -4.00 -8.16 -26.63
CA SER A 177 -5.33 -8.37 -26.07
C SER A 177 -5.87 -9.62 -26.77
N LYS A 178 -5.77 -10.77 -26.11
CA LYS A 178 -6.53 -11.95 -26.48
C LYS A 178 -7.95 -11.70 -26.03
N ASP A 179 -8.58 -10.69 -26.62
CA ASP A 179 -10.01 -10.56 -26.58
C ASP A 179 -10.55 -11.56 -27.60
N LYS A 180 -10.77 -12.78 -27.13
CA LYS A 180 -11.61 -13.76 -27.81
C LYS A 180 -12.99 -13.69 -27.15
N GLY A 181 -13.85 -12.89 -27.74
CA GLY A 181 -15.28 -13.18 -27.85
C GLY A 181 -16.19 -12.38 -26.94
N ARG A 182 -16.97 -11.48 -27.54
CA ARG A 182 -18.34 -11.82 -27.93
C ARG A 182 -18.81 -11.01 -29.12
#